data_AF-A0A8J2TES2-F1
#
_entry.id   AF-A0A8J2TES2-F1
#
_cell.length_a   1.000
_cell.length_b   1.000
_cell.length_c   1.000
_cell.angle_alpha   90.00
_cell.angle_beta   90.00
_cell.angle_gamma   90.00
#
_symmetry.space_group_name_H-M   'P 1'
#
loop_
_entity.id
_entity.type
_entity.pdbx_description
1 polymer ?
#
loop_
_entity_poly.entity_id
_entity_poly.type
_entity_poly.pdbx_seq_one_letter_code
_entity_poly.pdbx_strand_id
1 'polypeptide(L)'
;MKKFLIKIAGSLILVVVLALTLILSYPIVVLAQGTTPSTALELLEKGIQADESGDDNEAKRSYKKAIEQVLEDRDVEVFIVAKTRLANLEEKAGATRLVTKLREEAQAAEKSLGADTDGGGICGECPPDGYPAGTTGEFRSSGLLKRCVKCPSP
;
A
#
# COMPACT_ATOMS: atom_id res chain seq x y z
N MET A 1 -38.63 54.90 -22.06
CA MET A 1 -37.68 53.89 -22.60
C MET A 1 -36.37 53.75 -21.78
N LYS A 2 -35.84 54.80 -21.13
CA LYS A 2 -34.60 54.72 -20.31
C LYS A 2 -34.64 53.76 -19.10
N LYS A 3 -35.80 53.58 -18.46
CA LYS A 3 -35.96 52.70 -17.27
C LYS A 3 -35.84 51.20 -17.60
N PHE A 4 -36.07 50.81 -18.85
CA PHE A 4 -36.04 49.40 -19.28
C PHE A 4 -34.59 48.92 -19.52
N LEU A 5 -33.76 49.76 -20.13
CA LEU A 5 -32.34 49.49 -20.36
C LEU A 5 -31.56 49.33 -19.05
N ILE A 6 -31.90 50.11 -18.01
CA ILE A 6 -31.26 50.01 -16.68
C ILE A 6 -31.62 48.69 -15.98
N LYS A 7 -32.87 48.21 -16.13
CA LYS A 7 -33.29 46.91 -15.57
C LYS A 7 -32.57 45.74 -16.26
N ILE A 8 -32.37 45.81 -17.57
CA ILE A 8 -31.67 44.77 -18.33
C ILE A 8 -30.17 44.77 -17.99
N ALA A 9 -29.54 45.95 -17.88
CA ALA A 9 -28.15 46.08 -17.49
C ALA A 9 -27.90 45.57 -16.07
N GLY A 10 -28.77 45.90 -15.11
CA GLY A 10 -28.67 45.40 -13.74
C GLY A 10 -28.82 43.87 -13.65
N SER A 11 -29.73 43.29 -14.45
CA SER A 11 -29.94 41.84 -14.49
C SER A 11 -28.74 41.10 -15.10
N LEU A 12 -28.10 41.66 -16.13
CA LEU A 12 -26.91 41.09 -16.74
C LEU A 12 -25.72 41.13 -15.78
N ILE A 13 -25.54 42.25 -15.06
CA ILE A 13 -24.47 42.37 -14.06
C ILE A 13 -24.67 41.36 -12.93
N LEU A 14 -25.91 41.17 -12.46
CA LEU A 14 -26.22 40.18 -11.42
C LEU A 14 -25.88 38.74 -11.86
N VAL A 15 -26.19 38.37 -13.10
CA VAL A 15 -25.87 37.05 -13.67
C VAL A 15 -24.36 36.86 -13.81
N VAL A 16 -23.65 37.89 -14.27
CA VAL A 16 -22.18 37.85 -14.39
C VAL A 16 -21.50 37.74 -13.02
N VAL A 17 -21.99 38.46 -12.01
CA VAL A 17 -21.49 38.35 -10.63
C VAL A 17 -21.78 36.97 -10.05
N LEU A 18 -22.99 36.41 -10.25
CA LEU A 18 -23.32 35.04 -9.84
C LEU A 18 -22.44 33.98 -10.51
N ALA A 19 -22.20 34.12 -11.82
CA ALA A 19 -21.30 33.23 -12.57
C ALA A 19 -19.85 33.35 -12.08
N LEU A 20 -19.36 34.56 -11.82
CA LEU A 20 -18.03 34.80 -11.25
C LEU A 20 -17.91 34.25 -9.82
N THR A 21 -18.94 34.35 -8.98
CA THR A 21 -18.94 33.71 -7.65
C THR A 21 -18.95 32.19 -7.75
N LEU A 22 -19.64 31.60 -8.72
CA LEU A 22 -19.60 30.16 -8.97
C LEU A 22 -18.20 29.70 -9.41
N ILE A 23 -17.54 30.44 -10.31
CA ILE A 23 -16.17 30.17 -10.76
C ILE A 23 -15.15 30.35 -9.62
N LEU A 24 -15.31 31.37 -8.77
CA LEU A 24 -14.45 31.62 -7.60
C LEU A 24 -14.72 30.67 -6.43
N SER A 25 -15.91 30.07 -6.35
CA SER A 25 -16.21 28.97 -5.42
C SER A 25 -15.72 27.61 -5.93
N TYR A 26 -15.41 27.49 -7.22
CA TYR A 26 -14.96 26.25 -7.85
C TYR A 26 -13.49 25.84 -7.66
N PRO A 27 -12.58 26.59 -7.00
CA PRO A 27 -11.30 26.02 -6.60
C PRO A 27 -11.31 25.47 -5.15
N ILE A 28 -12.41 25.53 -4.39
CA ILE A 28 -12.38 25.17 -2.95
C ILE A 28 -12.96 23.77 -2.64
N VAL A 29 -13.54 23.07 -3.61
CA VAL A 29 -14.03 21.68 -3.39
C VAL A 29 -12.99 20.61 -3.79
N VAL A 30 -11.75 21.00 -4.10
CA VAL A 30 -10.62 20.05 -4.24
C VAL A 30 -9.52 20.37 -3.22
N LEU A 31 -9.91 20.71 -1.99
CA LEU A 31 -8.97 20.92 -0.86
C LEU A 31 -9.45 20.24 0.43
N ALA A 32 -10.31 19.24 0.29
CA ALA A 32 -10.63 18.28 1.33
C ALA A 32 -10.88 16.91 0.71
N GLN A 33 -9.99 16.46 -0.20
CA GLN A 33 -9.79 15.01 -0.29
C GLN A 33 -9.18 14.63 1.04
N GLY A 34 -10.01 14.08 1.91
CA GLY A 34 -9.57 13.56 3.20
C GLY A 34 -8.32 12.76 2.92
N THR A 35 -7.22 13.18 3.54
CA THR A 35 -6.03 12.37 3.65
C THR A 35 -6.43 11.16 4.47
N THR A 36 -7.04 10.17 3.83
CA THR A 36 -6.90 8.80 4.28
C THR A 36 -5.39 8.59 4.37
N PRO A 37 -4.86 8.26 5.55
CA PRO A 37 -3.44 7.97 5.67
C PRO A 37 -3.11 6.90 4.63
N SER A 38 -2.18 7.21 3.73
CA SER A 38 -1.76 6.24 2.73
C SER A 38 -1.17 5.04 3.45
N THR A 39 -1.70 3.86 3.18
CA THR A 39 -1.21 2.62 3.80
C THR A 39 0.23 2.35 3.36
N ALA A 40 0.96 1.54 4.12
CA ALA A 40 2.31 1.14 3.76
C ALA A 40 2.37 0.50 2.35
N LEU A 41 1.34 -0.28 1.99
CA LEU A 41 1.21 -0.91 0.69
C LEU A 41 1.03 0.11 -0.46
N GLU A 42 0.14 1.08 -0.31
CA GLU A 42 -0.05 2.13 -1.32
C GLU A 42 1.22 2.95 -1.56
N LEU A 43 1.97 3.23 -0.49
CA LEU A 43 3.26 3.93 -0.56
C LEU A 43 4.33 3.08 -1.28
N LEU A 44 4.31 1.76 -1.07
CA LEU A 44 5.18 0.82 -1.78
C LEU A 44 4.84 0.78 -3.28
N GLU A 45 3.57 0.63 -3.63
CA GLU A 45 3.11 0.61 -5.04
C GLU A 45 3.49 1.90 -5.76
N LYS A 46 3.30 3.05 -5.10
CA LYS A 46 3.75 4.34 -5.64
C LYS A 46 5.26 4.38 -5.90
N GLY A 47 6.04 3.82 -4.97
CA GLY A 47 7.50 3.71 -5.13
C GLY A 47 7.90 2.83 -6.32
N ILE A 48 7.21 1.71 -6.53
CA ILE A 48 7.43 0.82 -7.67
C ILE A 48 7.12 1.54 -8.98
N GLN A 49 5.97 2.21 -9.06
CA GLN A 49 5.58 2.96 -10.25
C GLN A 49 6.60 4.07 -10.61
N ALA A 50 7.13 4.76 -9.60
CA ALA A 50 8.16 5.78 -9.79
C ALA A 50 9.51 5.18 -10.28
N ASP A 51 9.93 4.04 -9.70
CA ASP A 51 11.14 3.29 -10.12
C ASP A 51 11.01 2.82 -11.58
N GLU A 52 9.86 2.26 -11.95
CA GLU A 52 9.56 1.85 -13.32
C GLU A 52 9.50 3.02 -14.31
N SER A 53 9.12 4.21 -13.84
CA SER A 53 9.12 5.44 -14.63
C SER A 53 10.50 6.11 -14.72
N GLY A 54 11.50 5.59 -14.01
CA GLY A 54 12.85 6.15 -13.93
C GLY A 54 12.98 7.37 -13.02
N ASP A 55 11.97 7.68 -12.20
CA ASP A 55 12.04 8.72 -11.17
C ASP A 55 12.60 8.14 -9.85
N ASP A 56 13.92 7.95 -9.84
CA ASP A 56 14.64 7.40 -8.69
C ASP A 56 14.43 8.23 -7.39
N ASN A 57 14.19 9.53 -7.51
CA ASN A 57 14.02 10.41 -6.35
C ASN A 57 12.65 10.20 -5.70
N GLU A 58 11.59 10.13 -6.50
CA GLU A 58 10.25 9.85 -6.00
C GLU A 58 10.13 8.39 -5.52
N ALA A 59 10.81 7.46 -6.19
CA ALA A 59 10.90 6.06 -5.74
C ALA A 59 11.54 5.98 -4.34
N LYS A 60 12.72 6.58 -4.16
CA LYS A 60 13.40 6.63 -2.84
C LYS A 60 12.52 7.26 -1.77
N ARG A 61 11.84 8.37 -2.08
CA ARG A 61 10.96 9.05 -1.13
C ARG A 61 9.79 8.16 -0.72
N SER A 62 9.17 7.48 -1.68
CA SER A 62 8.01 6.63 -1.45
C SER A 62 8.38 5.38 -0.66
N TYR A 63 9.50 4.72 -0.98
CA TYR A 63 9.98 3.57 -0.20
C TYR A 63 10.32 3.93 1.26
N LYS A 64 10.93 5.10 1.51
CA LYS A 64 11.19 5.57 2.89
C LYS A 64 9.89 5.76 3.68
N LYS A 65 8.89 6.38 3.06
CA LYS A 65 7.57 6.55 3.69
C LYS A 65 6.87 5.21 3.93
N ALA A 66 6.95 4.27 2.99
CA ALA A 66 6.40 2.93 3.18
C ALA A 66 7.04 2.24 4.40
N ILE A 67 8.37 2.32 4.53
CA ILE A 67 9.11 1.78 5.69
C ILE A 67 8.67 2.42 7.02
N GLU A 68 8.42 3.73 7.04
CA GLU A 68 7.94 4.43 8.23
C GLU A 68 6.52 3.97 8.61
N GLN A 69 5.63 3.84 7.61
CA GLN A 69 4.23 3.46 7.79
C GLN A 69 4.06 1.99 8.21
N VAL A 70 4.99 1.10 7.83
CA VAL A 70 5.00 -0.30 8.29
C VAL A 70 5.00 -0.41 9.81
N LEU A 71 5.61 0.52 10.54
CA LEU A 71 5.62 0.45 12.01
C LEU A 71 4.20 0.54 12.60
N GLU A 72 3.30 1.20 11.89
CA GLU A 72 1.89 1.33 12.25
C GLU A 72 1.08 0.12 11.74
N ASP A 73 1.29 -0.28 10.49
CA ASP A 73 0.51 -1.33 9.81
C ASP A 73 0.99 -2.76 10.15
N ARG A 74 2.20 -2.90 10.70
CA ARG A 74 2.92 -4.16 10.98
C ARG A 74 3.06 -5.10 9.78
N ASP A 75 3.06 -4.54 8.57
CA ASP A 75 3.24 -5.31 7.34
C ASP A 75 4.73 -5.57 7.06
N VAL A 76 5.22 -6.71 7.56
CA VAL A 76 6.62 -7.11 7.43
C VAL A 76 7.00 -7.42 5.98
N GLU A 77 6.06 -7.84 5.13
CA GLU A 77 6.35 -8.09 3.72
C GLU A 77 6.63 -6.79 2.98
N VAL A 78 5.78 -5.77 3.19
CA VAL A 78 5.99 -4.43 2.64
C VAL A 78 7.32 -3.84 3.10
N PHE A 79 7.70 -4.07 4.36
CA PHE A 79 9.01 -3.66 4.89
C PHE A 79 10.17 -4.25 4.11
N ILE A 80 10.16 -5.56 3.91
CA ILE A 80 11.23 -6.31 3.23
C ILE A 80 11.37 -5.81 1.79
N VAL A 81 10.24 -5.69 1.07
CA VAL A 81 10.25 -5.25 -0.33
C VAL A 81 10.74 -3.80 -0.44
N ALA A 82 10.22 -2.90 0.40
CA ALA A 82 10.61 -1.49 0.38
C ALA A 82 12.10 -1.29 0.70
N LYS A 83 12.63 -2.00 1.71
CA LYS A 83 14.06 -1.96 2.07
C LYS A 83 14.95 -2.50 0.96
N THR A 84 14.55 -3.61 0.34
CA THR A 84 15.32 -4.24 -0.74
C THR A 84 15.38 -3.35 -1.99
N ARG A 85 14.24 -2.77 -2.38
CA ARG A 85 14.15 -1.84 -3.52
C ARG A 85 14.97 -0.56 -3.25
N LEU A 86 14.86 -0.01 -2.03
CA LEU A 86 15.66 1.14 -1.62
C LEU A 86 17.16 0.82 -1.65
N ALA A 87 17.57 -0.37 -1.20
CA ALA A 87 18.97 -0.80 -1.26
C ALA A 87 19.49 -0.83 -2.70
N ASN A 88 18.70 -1.33 -3.65
CA ASN A 88 19.09 -1.35 -5.06
C ASN A 88 19.26 0.07 -5.63
N LEU A 89 18.39 1.01 -5.25
CA LEU A 89 18.52 2.42 -5.65
C LEU A 89 19.75 3.11 -5.01
N GLU A 90 20.09 2.75 -3.78
CA GLU A 90 21.32 3.25 -3.12
C GLU A 90 22.60 2.60 -3.67
N GLU A 91 22.52 1.36 -4.16
CA GLU A 91 23.61 0.66 -4.84
C GLU A 91 23.94 1.34 -6.18
N LYS A 92 22.92 1.67 -6.98
CA LYS A 92 23.08 2.50 -8.19
C LYS A 92 23.73 3.86 -7.89
N ALA A 93 23.45 4.43 -6.72
CA ALA A 93 24.01 5.71 -6.28
C ALA A 93 25.41 5.60 -5.64
N GLY A 94 25.96 4.39 -5.49
CA GLY A 94 27.28 4.16 -4.89
C GLY A 94 27.33 4.28 -3.37
N ALA A 95 26.18 4.28 -2.68
CA ALA A 95 26.10 4.45 -1.23
C ALA A 95 26.25 3.10 -0.47
N THR A 96 27.39 2.42 -0.66
CA THR A 96 27.62 1.03 -0.22
C THR A 96 27.30 0.75 1.26
N ARG A 97 27.62 1.70 2.16
CA ARG A 97 27.31 1.53 3.61
C ARG A 97 25.81 1.46 3.89
N LEU A 98 25.01 2.25 3.17
CA LEU A 98 23.56 2.23 3.32
C LEU A 98 22.96 0.97 2.72
N VAL A 99 23.50 0.49 1.59
CA VAL A 99 23.07 -0.76 0.94
C VAL A 99 23.22 -1.94 1.90
N THR A 100 24.39 -2.10 2.52
CA THR A 100 24.63 -3.20 3.47
C THR A 100 23.62 -3.16 4.61
N LYS A 101 23.44 -1.99 5.24
CA LYS A 101 22.50 -1.82 6.34
C LYS A 101 21.05 -2.16 5.93
N LEU A 102 20.61 -1.67 4.78
CA LEU A 102 19.24 -1.91 4.28
C LEU A 102 19.01 -3.40 3.97
N ARG A 103 20.01 -4.09 3.40
CA ARG A 103 19.95 -5.53 3.13
C ARG A 103 19.96 -6.37 4.41
N GLU A 104 20.78 -6.00 5.40
CA GLU A 104 20.81 -6.67 6.71
C GLU A 104 19.46 -6.54 7.43
N GLU A 105 18.86 -5.35 7.42
CA GLU A 105 17.54 -5.11 8.03
C GLU A 105 16.43 -5.90 7.32
N ALA A 106 16.45 -5.96 5.98
CA ALA A 106 15.51 -6.79 5.22
C ALA A 106 15.67 -8.28 5.54
N GLN A 107 16.92 -8.77 5.58
CA GLN A 107 17.21 -10.17 5.90
C GLN A 107 16.81 -10.54 7.34
N ALA A 108 16.97 -9.63 8.29
CA ALA A 108 16.52 -9.84 9.67
C ALA A 108 14.99 -9.99 9.72
N ALA A 109 14.25 -9.19 8.96
CA ALA A 109 12.80 -9.28 8.85
C ALA A 109 12.34 -10.58 8.12
N GLU A 110 13.06 -11.01 7.08
CA GLU A 110 12.81 -12.31 6.43
C GLU A 110 13.02 -13.47 7.41
N LYS A 111 14.08 -13.41 8.21
CA LYS A 111 14.34 -14.41 9.26
C LYS A 111 13.26 -14.42 10.32
N SER A 112 12.69 -13.27 10.70
CA SER A 112 11.56 -13.27 11.65
C SER A 112 10.31 -13.92 11.05
N LEU A 113 10.03 -13.71 9.76
CA LEU A 113 8.94 -14.41 9.08
C LEU A 113 9.18 -15.93 8.99
N GLY A 114 10.43 -16.34 8.74
CA GLY A 114 10.83 -17.76 8.70
C GLY A 114 10.89 -18.43 10.08
N ALA A 115 11.29 -17.71 11.13
CA ALA A 115 11.35 -18.24 12.49
C ALA A 115 9.95 -18.53 13.07
N ASP A 116 8.93 -17.81 12.61
CA ASP A 116 7.52 -18.13 12.92
C ASP A 116 7.01 -19.37 12.17
N THR A 117 7.78 -19.92 11.22
CA THR A 117 7.45 -21.15 10.47
C THR A 117 8.14 -22.42 10.99
N ASP A 118 9.05 -22.32 11.96
CA ASP A 118 9.62 -23.48 12.65
C ASP A 118 8.64 -24.13 13.65
N GLY A 119 7.43 -23.58 13.78
CA GLY A 119 6.25 -24.27 14.30
C GLY A 119 5.64 -25.18 13.24
N GLY A 120 6.30 -26.31 12.95
CA GLY A 120 5.89 -27.29 11.96
C GLY A 120 4.42 -27.74 12.09
N GLY A 121 3.60 -27.30 11.15
CA GLY A 121 2.32 -27.91 10.82
C GLY A 121 2.37 -28.38 9.38
N ILE A 122 2.90 -29.58 9.17
CA ILE A 122 2.91 -30.25 7.87
C ILE A 122 1.47 -30.61 7.51
N CYS A 123 0.93 -29.94 6.48
CA CYS A 123 -0.19 -30.46 5.72
C CYS A 123 0.29 -31.71 4.96
N GLY A 124 0.29 -32.88 5.58
CA GLY A 124 0.81 -34.06 4.87
C GLY A 124 1.10 -35.34 5.64
N GLU A 125 0.71 -35.49 6.90
CA GLU A 125 0.61 -36.83 7.49
C GLU A 125 -0.85 -37.07 7.84
N CYS A 126 -1.58 -37.77 6.95
CA CYS A 126 -2.82 -38.42 7.36
C CYS A 126 -2.37 -39.42 8.45
N PRO A 127 -2.75 -39.26 9.73
CA PRO A 127 -2.26 -40.13 10.81
C PRO A 127 -2.68 -41.57 10.51
N PRO A 128 -1.84 -42.57 10.80
CA PRO A 128 -2.11 -43.95 10.42
C PRO A 128 -3.40 -44.50 11.03
N ASP A 129 -3.92 -43.90 12.10
CA ASP A 129 -5.04 -44.45 12.84
C ASP A 129 -6.10 -43.37 13.17
N GLY A 130 -7.23 -43.42 12.47
CA GLY A 130 -8.51 -43.15 13.12
C GLY A 130 -9.28 -41.87 12.81
N TYR A 131 -8.92 -41.06 11.81
CA TYR A 131 -9.85 -40.01 11.34
C TYR A 131 -10.82 -40.55 10.28
N PRO A 132 -12.14 -40.27 10.40
CA PRO A 132 -13.10 -40.69 9.39
C PRO A 132 -12.79 -39.99 8.06
N ALA A 133 -12.69 -40.80 7.00
CA ALA A 133 -12.44 -40.33 5.64
C ALA A 133 -13.42 -39.19 5.26
N GLY A 134 -12.88 -38.06 4.81
CA GLY A 134 -13.67 -36.92 4.36
C GLY A 134 -13.85 -35.78 5.38
N THR A 135 -13.17 -35.81 6.52
CA THR A 135 -13.10 -34.64 7.40
C THR A 135 -12.08 -33.62 6.85
N THR A 136 -12.56 -32.43 6.50
CA THR A 136 -11.69 -31.28 6.21
C THR A 136 -11.08 -30.79 7.50
N GLY A 137 -9.77 -30.95 7.67
CA GLY A 137 -9.03 -30.25 8.72
C GLY A 137 -8.90 -28.77 8.38
N GLU A 138 -9.07 -27.91 9.38
CA GLU A 138 -8.66 -26.51 9.31
C GLU A 138 -7.29 -26.39 9.96
N PHE A 139 -6.30 -25.90 9.20
CA PHE A 139 -5.01 -25.56 9.75
C PHE A 139 -4.77 -24.05 9.61
N ARG A 140 -4.08 -23.49 10.60
CA ARG A 140 -3.62 -22.11 10.58
C ARG A 140 -2.14 -22.08 10.26
N SER A 141 -1.83 -21.80 9.00
CA SER A 141 -0.49 -21.36 8.61
C SER A 141 -0.53 -19.84 8.50
N SER A 142 0.41 -19.16 9.15
CA SER A 142 0.65 -17.72 8.94
C SER A 142 -0.57 -16.83 9.24
N GLY A 143 -1.34 -17.15 10.28
CA GLY A 143 -2.55 -16.38 10.64
C GLY A 143 -3.73 -16.51 9.67
N LEU A 144 -3.60 -17.28 8.58
CA LEU A 144 -4.67 -17.55 7.62
C LEU A 144 -5.30 -18.92 7.91
N LEU A 145 -6.64 -18.96 8.00
CA LEU A 145 -7.42 -20.19 7.93
C LEU A 145 -7.32 -20.75 6.51
N LYS A 146 -6.48 -21.76 6.31
CA LYS A 146 -6.40 -22.49 5.04
C LYS A 146 -7.16 -23.81 5.18
N ARG A 147 -8.08 -24.09 4.24
CA ARG A 147 -8.74 -25.40 4.13
C ARG A 147 -7.76 -26.39 3.50
N CYS A 148 -7.49 -27.50 4.17
CA CYS A 148 -6.68 -28.58 3.60
C CYS A 148 -7.49 -29.37 2.55
N VAL A 149 -6.79 -29.84 1.52
CA VAL A 149 -7.37 -30.71 0.48
C VAL A 149 -7.68 -32.09 1.09
N LYS A 150 -8.84 -32.65 0.75
CA LYS A 150 -9.35 -33.96 1.20
C LYS A 150 -8.29 -35.06 0.98
N CYS A 151 -7.91 -35.82 2.03
CA CYS A 151 -7.07 -37.02 1.86
C CYS A 151 -7.78 -37.96 0.84
N PRO A 152 -7.09 -38.48 -0.19
CA PRO A 152 -7.68 -39.42 -1.14
C PRO A 152 -8.03 -40.73 -0.43
N SER A 153 -9.20 -41.29 -0.73
CA SER A 153 -9.62 -42.61 -0.24
C SER A 153 -8.74 -43.71 -0.84
N PRO A 154 -8.51 -44.83 -0.15
CA PRO A 154 -7.80 -45.98 -0.71
C PRO A 154 -8.50 -46.57 -1.93
#